data_AF-A0A1F8NAW0-F1
#
_entry.id   AF-A0A1F8NAW0-F1
#
_cell.length_a   1.000
_cell.length_b   1.000
_cell.length_c   1.000
_cell.angle_alpha   90.00
_cell.angle_beta   90.00
_cell.angle_gamma   90.00
#
_symmetry.space_group_name_H-M   'P 1'
#
loop_
_entity.id
_entity.type
_entity.pdbx_description
1 polymer ?
#
loop_
_entity_poly.entity_id
_entity_poly.type
_entity_poly.pdbx_seq_one_letter_code
_entity_poly.pdbx_strand_id
1 'polypeptide(L)'
;MKRFVLLLAGTVVGVLAGAWYGWSVSPVTYNEISPDQLRAEYQADYVLMVAETYAADHDLGEAAVRLSRLGQADLTGLVRRIADAYQAAGYPEQDCTRLYDLARDLERFSTLPTAAR
;
A
#
# COMPACT_ATOMS: atom_id res chain seq x y z
N MET A 1 -16.29 29.46 -47.30
CA MET A 1 -17.39 28.89 -46.50
C MET A 1 -17.45 27.36 -46.55
N LYS A 2 -17.85 26.73 -47.67
CA LYS A 2 -18.04 25.25 -47.79
C LYS A 2 -16.83 24.37 -47.39
N ARG A 3 -15.60 24.77 -47.75
CA ARG A 3 -14.37 24.04 -47.41
C ARG A 3 -14.10 23.99 -45.91
N PHE A 4 -14.42 25.08 -45.22
CA PHE A 4 -14.24 25.18 -43.76
C PHE A 4 -15.26 24.29 -43.03
N VAL A 5 -16.49 24.21 -43.54
CA VAL A 5 -17.53 23.31 -43.02
C VAL A 5 -17.13 21.84 -43.16
N LEU A 6 -16.51 21.45 -44.27
CA LEU A 6 -16.03 20.08 -44.48
C LEU A 6 -14.87 19.72 -43.54
N LEU A 7 -13.94 20.65 -43.31
CA LEU A 7 -12.87 20.45 -42.33
C LEU A 7 -13.42 20.32 -40.91
N LEU A 8 -14.35 21.19 -40.53
CA LEU A 8 -14.99 21.14 -39.22
C LEU A 8 -15.74 19.82 -39.01
N ALA A 9 -16.48 19.37 -40.03
CA ALA A 9 -17.21 18.11 -39.99
C ALA A 9 -16.27 16.90 -39.82
N GLY A 10 -15.16 16.87 -40.56
CA GLY A 10 -14.14 15.83 -40.42
C GLY A 10 -13.51 15.79 -39.02
N THR A 11 -13.19 16.95 -38.45
CA THR A 11 -12.66 17.06 -37.09
C THR A 11 -13.66 16.57 -36.04
N VAL A 12 -14.92 16.97 -36.16
CA VAL A 12 -15.98 16.52 -35.23
C VAL A 12 -16.15 15.00 -35.29
N VAL A 13 -16.18 14.43 -36.49
CA VAL A 13 -16.29 12.97 -36.66
C VAL A 13 -15.06 12.25 -36.07
N GLY A 14 -13.85 12.77 -36.29
CA GLY A 14 -12.63 12.20 -35.73
C GLY A 14 -12.59 12.23 -34.20
N VAL A 15 -13.02 13.34 -33.59
CA VAL A 15 -13.10 13.47 -32.12
C VAL A 15 -14.14 12.51 -31.55
N LEU A 16 -15.32 12.42 -32.18
CA LEU A 16 -16.38 11.51 -31.73
C LEU A 16 -15.93 10.04 -31.85
N ALA A 17 -15.28 9.67 -32.95
CA ALA A 17 -14.77 8.32 -33.15
C ALA A 17 -13.64 7.98 -32.16
N GLY A 18 -12.71 8.90 -31.91
CA GLY A 18 -11.62 8.71 -30.95
C GLY A 18 -12.12 8.62 -29.50
N ALA A 19 -13.11 9.44 -29.12
CA ALA A 19 -13.74 9.37 -27.80
C ALA A 19 -14.50 8.06 -27.61
N TRP A 20 -15.26 7.62 -28.61
CA TRP A 20 -15.98 6.35 -28.57
C TRP A 20 -15.02 5.15 -28.48
N TYR A 21 -13.95 5.16 -29.27
CA TYR A 21 -12.93 4.12 -29.23
C TYR A 21 -12.17 4.10 -27.89
N GLY A 22 -11.80 5.28 -27.38
CA GLY A 22 -11.12 5.43 -26.09
C GLY A 22 -11.94 4.88 -24.93
N TRP A 23 -13.26 5.06 -24.95
CA TRP A 23 -14.15 4.53 -23.91
C TRP A 23 -14.39 3.02 -24.03
N SER A 24 -14.34 2.46 -25.24
CA SER A 24 -14.70 1.06 -25.48
C SER A 24 -13.51 0.08 -25.43
N VAL A 25 -12.28 0.54 -25.66
CA VAL A 25 -11.07 -0.31 -25.72
C VAL A 25 -10.20 -0.22 -24.46
N SER A 26 -10.30 0.87 -23.71
CA SER A 26 -9.63 1.01 -22.42
C SER A 26 -10.63 1.55 -21.40
N PRO A 27 -11.46 0.69 -20.78
CA PRO A 27 -12.14 1.10 -19.57
C PRO A 27 -11.05 1.60 -18.61
N VAL A 28 -11.16 2.85 -18.16
CA VAL A 28 -10.30 3.34 -17.09
C VAL A 28 -10.70 2.52 -15.87
N THR A 29 -9.93 1.46 -15.60
CA THR A 29 -10.05 0.77 -14.33
C THR A 29 -9.50 1.77 -13.33
N TYR A 30 -10.40 2.54 -12.71
CA TYR A 30 -10.13 3.09 -11.39
C TYR A 30 -9.92 1.87 -10.49
N ASN A 31 -8.70 1.36 -10.50
CA ASN A 31 -8.29 0.37 -9.54
C ASN A 31 -8.16 1.19 -8.27
N GLU A 32 -9.24 1.18 -7.48
CA GLU A 32 -9.26 1.66 -6.11
C GLU A 32 -7.95 1.20 -5.49
N ILE A 33 -7.07 2.17 -5.22
CA ILE A 33 -5.75 1.94 -4.62
C ILE A 33 -6.03 1.64 -3.15
N SER A 34 -6.63 0.49 -2.91
CA SER A 34 -6.86 -0.04 -1.59
C SER A 34 -5.49 -0.57 -1.13
N PRO A 35 -5.00 -0.21 0.08
CA PRO A 35 -3.69 -0.59 0.59
C PRO A 35 -3.39 -2.11 0.57
N ASP A 36 -4.42 -2.93 0.44
CA ASP A 36 -4.42 -4.37 0.24
C ASP A 36 -3.96 -4.83 -1.15
N GLN A 37 -3.99 -3.97 -2.18
CA GLN A 37 -3.45 -4.26 -3.52
C GLN A 37 -2.01 -3.75 -3.74
N LEU A 38 -1.39 -3.13 -2.72
CA LEU A 38 0.04 -2.84 -2.76
C LEU A 38 0.79 -4.18 -2.91
N ARG A 39 1.70 -4.28 -3.89
CA ARG A 39 2.61 -5.42 -4.01
C ARG A 39 3.21 -5.71 -2.64
N ALA A 40 3.41 -7.00 -2.33
CA ALA A 40 3.99 -7.42 -1.05
C ALA A 40 5.28 -6.65 -0.70
N GLU A 41 6.05 -6.25 -1.71
CA GLU A 41 7.20 -5.35 -1.62
C GLU A 41 6.86 -3.98 -0.98
N TYR A 42 5.82 -3.30 -1.44
CA TYR A 42 5.43 -1.99 -0.89
C TYR A 42 4.77 -2.10 0.49
N GLN A 43 4.09 -3.21 0.79
CA GLN A 43 3.60 -3.48 2.14
C GLN A 43 4.78 -3.66 3.11
N ALA A 44 5.83 -4.34 2.66
CA ALA A 44 7.05 -4.50 3.43
C ALA A 44 7.73 -3.14 3.71
N ASP A 45 7.84 -2.28 2.70
CA ASP A 45 8.41 -0.93 2.87
C ASP A 45 7.58 -0.07 3.83
N TYR A 46 6.25 -0.16 3.76
CA TYR A 46 5.36 0.52 4.71
C TYR A 46 5.56 0.03 6.15
N VAL A 47 5.67 -1.29 6.33
CA VAL A 47 5.92 -1.89 7.65
C VAL A 47 7.28 -1.48 8.20
N LEU A 48 8.32 -1.42 7.36
CA LEU A 48 9.63 -0.90 7.77
C LEU A 48 9.53 0.56 8.23
N MET A 49 8.84 1.43 7.47
CA MET A 49 8.66 2.83 7.86
C MET A 49 7.93 2.97 9.20
N VAL A 50 6.92 2.12 9.46
CA VAL A 50 6.25 2.07 10.76
C VAL A 50 7.20 1.60 11.86
N ALA A 51 8.05 0.60 11.60
CA ALA A 51 9.05 0.12 12.56
C ALA A 51 10.11 1.16 12.88
N GLU A 52 10.56 1.95 11.90
CA GLU A 52 11.47 3.07 12.11
C GLU A 52 10.84 4.16 12.96
N THR A 53 9.59 4.50 12.69
CA THR A 53 8.86 5.51 13.48
C THR A 53 8.63 5.01 14.91
N TYR A 54 8.28 3.74 15.07
CA TYR A 54 8.18 3.10 16.39
C TYR A 54 9.52 3.12 17.15
N ALA A 55 10.63 2.86 16.47
CA ALA A 55 11.95 2.91 17.09
C ALA A 55 12.33 4.33 17.57
N ALA A 56 11.75 5.38 16.98
CA ALA A 56 11.97 6.77 17.39
C ALA A 56 11.00 7.21 18.51
N ASP A 57 9.70 6.91 18.36
CA ASP A 57 8.64 7.43 19.23
C ASP A 57 8.28 6.48 20.38
N HIS A 58 8.62 5.18 20.26
CA HIS A 58 8.24 4.09 21.17
C HIS A 58 6.73 3.96 21.44
N ASP A 59 5.88 4.55 20.60
CA ASP A 59 4.42 4.43 20.69
C ASP A 59 3.92 3.21 19.91
N LEU A 60 3.73 2.12 20.64
CA LEU A 60 3.23 0.87 20.08
C LEU A 60 1.75 0.93 19.69
N GLY A 61 0.96 1.77 20.37
CA GLY A 61 -0.46 1.93 20.06
C GLY A 61 -0.64 2.59 18.70
N GLU A 62 0.14 3.63 18.43
CA GLU A 62 0.11 4.30 17.13
C GLU A 62 0.66 3.39 16.01
N ALA A 63 1.74 2.64 16.29
CA ALA A 63 2.26 1.65 15.34
C ALA A 63 1.21 0.59 14.98
N ALA A 64 0.49 0.06 15.96
CA ALA A 64 -0.58 -0.92 15.73
C ALA A 64 -1.75 -0.35 14.88
N VAL A 65 -2.16 0.91 15.14
CA VAL A 65 -3.20 1.59 14.35
C VAL A 65 -2.77 1.84 12.91
N ARG A 66 -1.49 2.14 12.69
CA ARG A 66 -0.93 2.31 11.33
C ARG A 66 -0.90 0.96 10.60
N LEU A 67 -0.41 -0.08 11.26
CA LEU A 67 -0.37 -1.45 10.70
C LEU A 67 -1.76 -2.03 10.43
N SER A 68 -2.77 -1.71 11.24
CA SER A 68 -4.14 -2.20 11.03
C SER A 68 -4.76 -1.69 9.72
N ARG A 69 -4.22 -0.62 9.11
CA ARG A 69 -4.64 -0.12 7.80
C ARG A 69 -4.31 -1.09 6.66
N LEU A 70 -3.40 -2.03 6.89
CA LEU A 70 -3.10 -3.13 5.95
C LEU A 70 -4.18 -4.23 5.97
N GLY A 71 -5.16 -4.15 6.88
CA GLY A 71 -6.29 -5.09 6.92
C GLY A 71 -5.94 -6.52 7.35
N GLN A 72 -4.71 -6.77 7.82
CA GLN A 72 -4.30 -8.10 8.29
C GLN A 72 -4.71 -8.32 9.74
N ALA A 73 -5.30 -9.47 10.03
CA ALA A 73 -5.66 -9.88 11.38
C ALA A 73 -4.44 -10.20 12.26
N ASP A 74 -3.36 -10.70 11.64
CA ASP A 74 -2.11 -11.09 12.31
C ASP A 74 -0.99 -10.10 11.98
N LEU A 75 -0.98 -8.97 12.69
CA LEU A 75 0.03 -7.93 12.52
C LEU A 75 1.42 -8.42 12.94
N THR A 76 1.50 -9.16 14.04
CA THR A 76 2.76 -9.71 14.57
C THR A 76 3.41 -10.66 13.55
N GLY A 77 2.64 -11.62 13.02
CA GLY A 77 3.15 -12.55 12.02
C GLY A 77 3.46 -11.88 10.70
N LEU A 78 2.74 -10.82 10.31
CA LEU A 78 3.10 -10.00 9.15
C LEU A 78 4.48 -9.37 9.29
N VAL A 79 4.71 -8.63 10.38
CA VAL A 79 5.99 -7.95 10.63
C VAL A 79 7.13 -8.97 10.70
N ARG A 80 6.91 -10.12 11.35
CA ARG A 80 7.93 -11.17 11.47
C ARG A 80 8.29 -11.79 10.11
N ARG A 81 7.29 -12.08 9.26
CA ARG A 81 7.52 -12.58 7.88
C ARG A 81 8.33 -11.58 7.05
N ILE A 82 8.09 -10.29 7.21
CA ILE A 82 8.82 -9.23 6.52
C ILE A 82 10.27 -9.16 7.03
N ALA A 83 10.48 -9.23 8.35
CA ALA A 83 11.82 -9.28 8.94
C ALA A 83 12.65 -10.45 8.40
N ASP A 84 12.06 -11.65 8.35
CA ASP A 84 12.71 -12.85 7.83
C ASP A 84 13.07 -12.70 6.33
N ALA A 85 12.16 -12.12 5.54
CA ALA A 85 12.38 -11.86 4.12
C ALA A 85 13.49 -10.83 3.88
N TYR A 86 13.55 -9.77 4.70
CA TYR A 86 14.58 -8.74 4.63
C TYR A 86 15.95 -9.29 5.01
N GLN A 87 16.02 -10.13 6.05
CA GLN A 87 17.25 -10.81 6.44
C GLN A 87 17.74 -11.74 5.32
N ALA A 88 16.85 -12.52 4.70
CA ALA A 88 17.20 -13.39 3.57
C ALA A 88 17.65 -12.62 2.33
N ALA A 89 17.12 -11.42 2.11
CA ALA A 89 17.49 -10.54 1.01
C ALA A 89 18.77 -9.71 1.26
N GLY A 90 19.34 -9.76 2.47
CA GLY A 90 20.59 -9.06 2.81
C GLY A 90 20.41 -7.57 3.10
N TYR A 91 19.25 -7.16 3.61
CA TYR A 91 19.02 -5.79 4.08
C TYR A 91 19.88 -5.45 5.31
N PRO A 92 20.06 -4.16 5.63
CA PRO A 92 20.85 -3.73 6.78
C PRO A 92 20.38 -4.37 8.09
N GLU A 93 21.32 -4.81 8.93
CA GLU A 93 21.01 -5.48 10.21
C GLU A 93 20.17 -4.61 11.16
N GLN A 94 20.33 -3.29 11.06
CA GLN A 94 19.56 -2.32 11.85
C GLN A 94 18.06 -2.39 11.51
N ASP A 95 17.72 -2.49 10.23
CA ASP A 95 16.33 -2.51 9.76
C ASP A 95 15.65 -3.81 10.16
N CYS A 96 16.37 -4.94 10.01
CA CYS A 96 15.94 -6.25 10.49
C CYS A 96 15.69 -6.23 12.01
N THR A 97 16.58 -5.59 12.78
CA THR A 97 16.45 -5.48 14.23
C THR A 97 15.22 -4.67 14.63
N ARG A 98 14.97 -3.51 13.99
CA ARG A 98 13.78 -2.69 14.24
C ARG A 98 12.48 -3.46 13.97
N LEU A 99 12.44 -4.24 12.89
CA LEU A 99 11.30 -5.10 12.56
C LEU A 99 11.08 -6.20 13.61
N TYR A 100 12.15 -6.87 14.05
CA TYR A 100 12.06 -7.91 15.09
C TYR A 100 11.65 -7.34 16.45
N ASP A 101 12.13 -6.15 16.81
CA ASP A 101 11.74 -5.47 18.04
C ASP A 101 10.27 -5.07 18.02
N LEU A 102 9.79 -4.49 16.92
CA LEU A 102 8.37 -4.18 16.73
C LEU A 102 7.50 -5.45 16.82
N ALA A 103 7.90 -6.54 16.16
CA ALA A 103 7.16 -7.80 16.22
C ALA A 103 7.07 -8.36 17.65
N ARG A 104 8.18 -8.34 18.40
CA ARG A 104 8.23 -8.81 19.79
C ARG A 104 7.30 -7.99 20.69
N ASP A 105 7.31 -6.68 20.54
CA ASP A 105 6.51 -5.80 21.39
C ASP A 105 5.02 -5.88 21.03
N LEU A 106 4.68 -6.08 19.74
CA LEU A 106 3.31 -6.37 19.29
C LEU A 106 2.81 -7.71 19.84
N GLU A 107 3.65 -8.76 19.85
CA GLU A 107 3.32 -10.05 20.46
C GLU A 107 3.00 -9.88 21.95
N ARG A 108 3.85 -9.14 22.67
CA ARG A 108 3.62 -8.81 24.08
C ARG A 108 2.33 -8.03 24.28
N PHE A 109 2.03 -7.07 23.40
CA PHE A 109 0.81 -6.27 23.48
C PHE A 109 -0.46 -7.10 23.19
N SER A 110 -0.41 -7.99 22.20
CA SER A 110 -1.54 -8.87 21.85
C SER A 110 -1.83 -9.95 22.89
N THR A 111 -0.82 -10.33 23.68
CA THR A 111 -0.94 -11.30 24.79
C THR A 111 -1.37 -10.65 26.10
N LEU A 112 -1.35 -9.31 26.20
CA LEU A 112 -2.01 -8.62 27.31
C LEU A 112 -3.52 -8.81 27.14
N PRO A 113 -4.23 -9.32 28.18
CA PRO A 113 -5.64 -9.59 28.07
C PRO A 113 -6.40 -8.31 27.75
N THR A 114 -7.14 -8.33 26.64
CA THR A 114 -8.23 -7.41 26.29
C THR A 114 -9.37 -7.54 27.32
N ALA A 115 -9.10 -7.20 28.58
CA ALA A 115 -10.02 -7.27 29.70
C ALA A 115 -10.06 -5.91 30.41
N ALA A 116 -10.29 -4.84 29.65
CA ALA A 116 -10.93 -3.59 30.09
C ALA A 116 -10.77 -2.53 29.00
N ARG A 117 -11.70 -2.50 28.04
CA ARG A 117 -12.19 -1.27 27.39
C ARG A 117 -13.37 -1.59 26.50
#